data_AF-A0A529LYD1-F1
#
_entry.id   AF-A0A529LYD1-F1
#
_cell.length_a   1.000
_cell.length_b   1.000
_cell.length_c   1.000
_cell.angle_alpha   90.00
_cell.angle_beta   90.00
_cell.angle_gamma   90.00
#
_symmetry.space_group_name_H-M   'P 1'
#
loop_
_entity.id
_entity.type
_entity.pdbx_description
1 polymer ?
#
loop_
_entity_poly.entity_id
_entity_poly.type
_entity_poly.pdbx_seq_one_letter_code
_entity_poly.pdbx_strand_id
1 'polypeptide(L)'
;SIHLPVLADQRDRWVIAGAHDVSPNLVKLITSQYPTAKAYESAEALINSPDIDAVFVLSSDDTHSRFVRAAVTANKHVLLEKPACLTVREIDELMGLSKDYEKTIFVGYMRRYAPAYLAARDELPAHGDITHVRIFDLISEGRHFLKKSQN
;
A
#
# COMPACT_ATOMS: atom_id res chain seq x y z
N SER A 1 10.57 -3.86 0.15
CA SER A 1 9.33 -3.13 0.49
C SER A 1 9.61 -2.23 1.67
N ILE A 2 9.20 -0.94 1.63
CA ILE A 2 9.31 -0.01 2.78
C ILE A 2 8.26 -0.29 3.87
N HIS A 3 7.20 -1.05 3.53
CA HIS A 3 6.07 -1.31 4.44
C HIS A 3 6.42 -2.30 5.54
N LEU A 4 7.10 -3.41 5.20
CA LEU A 4 7.34 -4.50 6.15
C LEU A 4 8.18 -4.07 7.38
N PRO A 5 9.25 -3.27 7.24
CA PRO A 5 9.96 -2.74 8.42
C PRO A 5 9.07 -1.90 9.34
N VAL A 6 8.23 -1.02 8.78
CA VAL A 6 7.32 -0.17 9.55
C VAL A 6 6.29 -1.00 10.33
N LEU A 7 5.76 -2.07 9.72
CA LEU A 7 4.85 -2.99 10.39
C LEU A 7 5.56 -3.79 11.48
N ALA A 8 6.78 -4.25 11.21
CA ALA A 8 7.59 -5.02 12.18
C ALA A 8 7.97 -4.19 13.42
N ASP A 9 8.17 -2.87 13.26
CA ASP A 9 8.42 -1.96 14.38
C ASP A 9 7.18 -1.79 15.28
N GLN A 10 5.98 -2.04 14.76
CA GLN A 10 4.69 -1.97 15.47
C GLN A 10 4.13 -3.36 15.82
N ARG A 11 5.01 -4.23 16.30
CA ARG A 11 4.75 -5.64 16.66
C ARG A 11 3.72 -5.88 17.77
N ASP A 12 3.35 -4.83 18.51
CA ASP A 12 2.22 -4.83 19.45
C ASP A 12 0.85 -4.78 18.73
N ARG A 13 0.84 -4.37 17.45
CA ARG A 13 -0.37 -4.19 16.63
C ARG A 13 -0.41 -5.10 15.41
N TRP A 14 0.75 -5.48 14.87
CA TRP A 14 0.85 -6.20 13.61
C TRP A 14 1.73 -7.44 13.74
N VAL A 15 1.29 -8.51 13.07
CA VAL A 15 2.10 -9.70 12.81
C VAL A 15 2.22 -9.85 11.30
N ILE A 16 3.44 -9.99 10.80
CA ILE A 16 3.68 -10.36 9.40
C ILE A 16 3.47 -11.86 9.29
N ALA A 17 2.25 -12.26 8.94
CA ALA A 17 1.80 -13.67 8.94
C ALA A 17 2.00 -14.37 7.59
N GLY A 18 2.23 -13.64 6.50
CA GLY A 18 2.32 -14.24 5.17
C GLY A 18 2.99 -13.36 4.14
N ALA A 19 3.60 -14.00 3.14
CA ALA A 19 4.15 -13.33 1.96
C ALA A 19 3.97 -14.18 0.70
N HIS A 20 3.70 -13.50 -0.40
CA HIS A 20 3.74 -14.04 -1.76
C HIS A 20 4.36 -12.99 -2.68
N ASP A 21 5.17 -13.45 -3.62
CA ASP A 21 5.75 -12.65 -4.70
C ASP A 21 6.04 -13.58 -5.88
N VAL A 22 5.97 -13.06 -7.10
CA VAL A 22 6.35 -13.81 -8.31
C VAL A 22 7.82 -14.23 -8.29
N SER A 23 8.65 -13.55 -7.50
CA SER A 23 10.05 -13.89 -7.22
C SER A 23 10.14 -14.80 -5.98
N PRO A 24 10.47 -16.09 -6.15
CA PRO A 24 10.66 -17.01 -5.02
C PRO A 24 11.78 -16.57 -4.09
N ASN A 25 12.79 -15.86 -4.62
CA ASN A 25 13.89 -15.31 -3.84
C ASN A 25 13.42 -14.21 -2.89
N LEU A 26 12.47 -13.37 -3.31
CA LEU A 26 11.88 -12.35 -2.42
C LEU A 26 11.03 -12.99 -1.33
N VAL A 27 10.22 -14.01 -1.68
CA VAL A 27 9.46 -14.77 -0.68
C VAL A 27 10.41 -15.39 0.35
N LYS A 28 11.46 -16.08 -0.10
CA LYS A 28 12.48 -16.67 0.79
C LYS A 28 13.13 -15.61 1.69
N LEU A 29 13.53 -14.48 1.12
CA LEU A 29 14.11 -13.37 1.87
C LEU A 29 13.15 -12.88 2.98
N ILE A 30 11.90 -12.60 2.63
CA ILE A 30 10.88 -12.13 3.59
C ILE A 30 10.66 -13.18 4.69
N THR A 31 10.45 -14.44 4.35
CA THR A 31 10.23 -15.49 5.36
C THR A 31 11.45 -15.75 6.24
N SER A 32 12.67 -15.47 5.76
CA SER A 32 13.88 -15.57 6.58
C SER A 32 14.04 -14.40 7.56
N GLN A 33 13.57 -13.21 7.17
CA GLN A 33 13.62 -12.00 8.00
C GLN A 33 12.47 -11.94 9.02
N TYR A 34 11.32 -12.53 8.67
CA TYR A 34 10.11 -12.51 9.49
C TYR A 34 9.64 -13.96 9.72
N PRO A 35 10.10 -14.63 10.79
CA PRO A 35 9.84 -16.06 11.01
C PRO A 35 8.38 -16.46 11.16
N THR A 36 7.49 -15.51 11.48
CA THR A 36 6.04 -15.72 11.54
C THR A 36 5.38 -15.76 10.16
N ALA A 37 6.08 -15.29 9.11
CA ALA A 37 5.55 -15.19 7.77
C ALA A 37 5.57 -16.55 7.07
N LYS A 38 4.40 -17.05 6.69
CA LYS A 38 4.28 -18.22 5.82
C LYS A 38 4.51 -17.82 4.35
N ALA A 39 5.22 -18.66 3.61
CA ALA A 39 5.29 -18.53 2.15
C ALA A 39 4.01 -19.08 1.53
N TYR A 40 3.39 -18.33 0.62
CA TYR A 40 2.22 -18.77 -0.14
C TYR A 40 2.56 -18.96 -1.62
N GLU A 41 1.99 -20.00 -2.24
CA GLU A 41 2.25 -20.37 -3.64
C GLU A 41 1.60 -19.40 -4.64
N SER A 42 0.54 -18.70 -4.24
CA SER A 42 -0.13 -17.67 -5.03
C SER A 42 -0.65 -16.54 -4.15
N ALA A 43 -0.91 -15.39 -4.77
CA ALA A 43 -1.57 -14.27 -4.11
C ALA A 43 -2.97 -14.67 -3.62
N GLU A 44 -3.71 -15.46 -4.40
CA GLU A 44 -5.03 -15.96 -4.06
C GLU A 44 -4.98 -16.90 -2.85
N ALA A 45 -3.95 -17.75 -2.73
CA ALA A 45 -3.78 -18.61 -1.55
C ALA A 45 -3.53 -17.78 -0.28
N LEU A 46 -2.71 -16.72 -0.39
CA LEU A 46 -2.47 -15.77 0.71
C LEU A 46 -3.76 -15.04 1.09
N ILE A 47 -4.46 -14.48 0.10
CA ILE A 47 -5.69 -13.71 0.29
C ILE A 47 -6.79 -14.55 0.95
N ASN A 48 -6.94 -15.81 0.56
CA ASN A 48 -7.97 -16.70 1.10
C ASN A 48 -7.59 -17.38 2.42
N SER A 49 -6.37 -17.16 2.91
CA SER A 49 -5.93 -17.76 4.17
C SER A 49 -6.79 -17.27 5.35
N PRO A 50 -7.29 -18.16 6.22
CA PRO A 50 -8.04 -17.76 7.41
C PRO A 50 -7.15 -17.05 8.43
N ASP A 51 -5.82 -17.22 8.36
CA ASP A 51 -4.84 -16.64 9.29
C ASP A 51 -4.47 -15.18 8.95
N ILE A 52 -5.07 -14.60 7.89
CA ILE A 52 -4.74 -13.25 7.40
C ILE A 52 -5.94 -12.32 7.61
N ASP A 53 -5.80 -11.26 8.40
CA ASP A 53 -6.86 -10.27 8.62
C ASP A 53 -6.84 -9.14 7.57
N ALA A 54 -5.64 -8.77 7.15
CA ALA A 54 -5.37 -7.66 6.25
C ALA A 54 -4.32 -8.05 5.19
N VAL A 55 -4.51 -7.57 3.97
CA VAL A 55 -3.60 -7.78 2.84
C VAL A 55 -3.02 -6.46 2.36
N PHE A 56 -1.73 -6.49 2.04
CA PHE A 56 -1.01 -5.36 1.43
C PHE A 56 -0.75 -5.72 -0.03
N VAL A 57 -1.50 -5.10 -0.94
CA VAL A 57 -1.37 -5.26 -2.39
C VAL A 57 -0.30 -4.28 -2.87
N LEU A 58 0.93 -4.79 -3.00
CA LEU A 58 2.14 -4.05 -3.38
C LEU A 58 2.73 -4.55 -4.72
N SER A 59 1.93 -5.28 -5.49
CA SER A 59 2.31 -5.87 -6.77
C SER A 59 2.31 -4.83 -7.89
N SER A 60 2.48 -5.26 -9.14
CA SER A 60 2.43 -4.35 -10.29
C SER A 60 1.02 -3.76 -10.47
N ASP A 61 0.97 -2.50 -10.93
CA ASP A 61 -0.24 -1.70 -11.04
C ASP A 61 -1.39 -2.39 -11.82
N ASP A 62 -1.07 -3.20 -12.83
CA ASP A 62 -2.01 -3.95 -13.66
C ASP A 62 -2.75 -5.07 -12.90
N THR A 63 -2.21 -5.50 -11.76
CA THR A 63 -2.79 -6.58 -10.95
C THR A 63 -3.67 -6.08 -9.81
N HIS A 64 -3.64 -4.78 -9.52
CA HIS A 64 -4.28 -4.17 -8.37
C HIS A 64 -5.78 -4.45 -8.31
N SER A 65 -6.52 -4.13 -9.39
CA SER A 65 -7.98 -4.35 -9.44
C SER A 65 -8.32 -5.81 -9.14
N ARG A 66 -7.62 -6.77 -9.78
CA ARG A 66 -7.83 -8.21 -9.55
C ARG A 66 -7.67 -8.60 -8.08
N PHE A 67 -6.58 -8.19 -7.45
CA PHE A 67 -6.28 -8.60 -6.08
C PHE A 67 -7.13 -7.89 -5.04
N VAL A 68 -7.50 -6.62 -5.26
CA VAL A 68 -8.46 -5.92 -4.38
C VAL A 68 -9.81 -6.61 -4.43
N ARG A 69 -10.32 -6.95 -5.62
CA ARG A 69 -11.58 -7.69 -5.75
C ARG A 69 -11.54 -9.03 -5.03
N ALA A 70 -10.45 -9.79 -5.19
CA ALA A 70 -10.25 -11.05 -4.49
C ALA A 70 -10.23 -10.86 -2.97
N ALA A 71 -9.54 -9.84 -2.47
CA ALA A 71 -9.43 -9.54 -1.05
C ALA A 71 -10.76 -9.09 -0.42
N VAL A 72 -11.52 -8.27 -1.13
CA VAL A 72 -12.88 -7.87 -0.73
C VAL A 72 -13.79 -9.09 -0.68
N THR A 73 -13.73 -9.96 -1.68
CA THR A 73 -14.51 -11.21 -1.71
C THR A 73 -14.14 -12.14 -0.54
N ALA A 74 -12.86 -12.21 -0.20
CA ALA A 74 -12.35 -12.96 0.95
C ALA A 74 -12.54 -12.22 2.30
N ASN A 75 -13.23 -11.09 2.29
CA ASN A 75 -13.51 -10.24 3.45
C ASN A 75 -12.23 -9.87 4.23
N LYS A 76 -11.22 -9.29 3.57
CA LYS A 76 -9.94 -8.84 4.17
C LYS A 76 -9.82 -7.31 4.20
N HIS A 77 -9.19 -6.74 5.25
CA HIS A 77 -8.77 -5.34 5.15
C HIS A 77 -7.73 -5.20 4.04
N VAL A 78 -7.77 -4.13 3.24
CA VAL A 78 -6.88 -3.95 2.10
C VAL A 78 -6.10 -2.65 2.25
N LEU A 79 -4.77 -2.74 2.21
CA LEU A 79 -3.92 -1.63 1.82
C LEU A 79 -3.48 -1.86 0.37
N LEU A 80 -3.71 -0.88 -0.48
CA LEU A 80 -3.43 -0.93 -1.91
C LEU A 80 -2.40 0.15 -2.27
N GLU A 81 -1.29 -0.23 -2.89
CA GLU A 81 -0.35 0.77 -3.39
C GLU A 81 -0.93 1.61 -4.55
N LYS A 82 -0.38 2.81 -4.75
CA LYS A 82 -0.83 3.70 -5.82
C LYS A 82 -0.11 3.36 -7.14
N PRO A 83 -0.75 3.55 -8.30
CA PRO A 83 -2.15 3.96 -8.50
C PRO A 83 -3.15 2.85 -8.15
N ALA A 84 -4.37 3.21 -7.74
CA ALA A 84 -5.36 2.22 -7.33
C ALA A 84 -5.76 1.27 -8.48
N CYS A 85 -5.94 1.81 -9.69
CA CYS A 85 -6.19 1.05 -10.92
C CYS A 85 -5.58 1.77 -12.12
N LEU A 86 -5.54 1.11 -13.28
CA LEU A 86 -5.05 1.68 -14.53
C LEU A 86 -6.13 2.44 -15.31
N THR A 87 -7.41 2.10 -15.08
CA THR A 87 -8.53 2.71 -15.81
C THR A 87 -9.61 3.26 -14.87
N VAL A 88 -10.35 4.26 -15.34
CA VAL A 88 -11.51 4.81 -14.61
C VAL A 88 -12.58 3.74 -14.39
N ARG A 89 -12.80 2.87 -15.39
CA ARG A 89 -13.74 1.76 -15.29
C ARG A 89 -13.42 0.84 -14.11
N GLU A 90 -12.16 0.47 -13.94
CA GLU A 90 -11.75 -0.36 -12.79
C GLU A 90 -11.97 0.36 -11.46
N ILE A 91 -11.76 1.67 -11.40
CA ILE A 91 -12.09 2.47 -10.21
C ILE A 91 -13.59 2.41 -9.92
N ASP A 92 -14.45 2.61 -10.92
CA ASP A 92 -15.90 2.55 -10.76
C ASP A 92 -16.35 1.16 -10.27
N GLU A 93 -15.74 0.09 -10.80
CA GLU A 93 -15.98 -1.28 -10.35
C GLU A 93 -15.55 -1.48 -8.87
N LEU A 94 -14.39 -0.96 -8.46
CA LEU A 94 -13.96 -1.01 -7.05
C LEU A 94 -14.82 -0.15 -6.12
N MET A 95 -15.29 1.01 -6.58
CA MET A 95 -16.22 1.87 -5.84
C MET A 95 -17.58 1.18 -5.64
N GLY A 96 -18.03 0.42 -6.63
CA GLY A 96 -19.24 -0.41 -6.49
C GLY A 96 -19.08 -1.48 -5.41
N LEU A 97 -17.90 -2.09 -5.30
CA LEU A 97 -17.61 -3.10 -4.29
C LEU A 97 -17.48 -2.54 -2.87
N SER A 98 -16.99 -1.31 -2.71
CA SER A 98 -16.76 -0.71 -1.40
C SER A 98 -18.04 -0.23 -0.72
N LYS A 99 -19.14 -0.04 -1.45
CA LYS A 99 -20.38 0.58 -0.95
C LYS A 99 -20.99 -0.17 0.24
N ASP A 100 -20.99 -1.49 0.18
CA ASP A 100 -21.54 -2.38 1.22
C ASP A 100 -20.43 -3.17 1.93
N TYR A 101 -19.18 -2.74 1.79
CA TYR A 101 -18.03 -3.43 2.35
C TYR A 101 -17.69 -2.89 3.74
N GLU A 102 -17.81 -3.74 4.76
CA GLU A 102 -17.62 -3.33 6.16
C GLU A 102 -16.13 -3.14 6.53
N LYS A 103 -15.21 -3.71 5.76
CA LYS A 103 -13.77 -3.59 6.03
C LYS A 103 -13.14 -2.44 5.25
N THR A 104 -11.96 -2.05 5.70
CA THR A 104 -11.22 -0.93 5.14
C THR A 104 -10.57 -1.30 3.81
N ILE A 105 -10.74 -0.43 2.80
CA ILE A 105 -9.88 -0.37 1.61
C ILE A 105 -9.14 0.96 1.67
N PHE A 106 -7.82 0.90 1.79
CA PHE A 106 -6.96 2.06 1.95
C PHE A 106 -5.96 2.16 0.79
N VAL A 107 -6.01 3.25 0.04
CA VAL A 107 -5.03 3.51 -1.03
C VAL A 107 -3.83 4.27 -0.48
N GLY A 108 -2.63 3.76 -0.76
CA GLY A 108 -1.32 4.21 -0.29
C GLY A 108 -0.84 5.57 -0.82
N TYR A 109 -1.72 6.58 -0.88
CA TYR A 109 -1.33 7.96 -1.16
C TYR A 109 -0.66 8.61 0.04
N MET A 110 0.56 8.15 0.38
CA MET A 110 1.31 8.54 1.57
C MET A 110 1.47 10.06 1.76
N ARG A 111 1.59 10.83 0.67
CA ARG A 111 1.71 12.30 0.73
C ARG A 111 0.52 12.97 1.41
N ARG A 112 -0.67 12.37 1.39
CA ARG A 112 -1.86 12.90 2.12
C ARG A 112 -1.66 12.94 3.63
N TYR A 113 -0.70 12.19 4.15
CA TYR A 113 -0.40 12.06 5.58
C TYR A 113 0.96 12.66 5.96
N ALA A 114 1.72 13.20 4.99
CA ALA A 114 3.01 13.80 5.26
C ALA A 114 2.82 15.12 6.05
N PRO A 115 3.58 15.37 7.13
CA PRO A 115 3.40 16.55 7.98
C PRO A 115 3.37 17.87 7.20
N ALA A 116 4.23 18.02 6.18
CA ALA A 116 4.27 19.22 5.35
C ALA A 116 2.97 19.44 4.54
N TYR A 117 2.34 18.36 4.04
CA TYR A 117 1.07 18.46 3.30
C TYR A 117 -0.10 18.73 4.24
N LEU A 118 -0.07 18.17 5.44
CA LEU A 118 -1.09 18.45 6.48
C LEU A 118 -1.01 19.91 6.94
N ALA A 119 0.20 20.41 7.24
CA ALA A 119 0.40 21.81 7.60
C ALA A 119 -0.04 22.76 6.47
N ALA A 120 0.34 22.48 5.23
CA ALA A 120 -0.09 23.26 4.09
C ALA A 120 -1.63 23.25 3.93
N ARG A 121 -2.29 22.10 4.14
CA ARG A 121 -3.76 22.02 4.14
C ARG A 121 -4.37 22.90 5.23
N ASP A 122 -3.80 22.91 6.43
CA ASP A 122 -4.32 23.66 7.57
C ASP A 122 -4.13 25.18 7.41
N GLU A 123 -3.11 25.60 6.64
CA GLU A 123 -2.88 27.00 6.25
C GLU A 123 -3.79 27.47 5.10
N LEU A 124 -4.33 26.56 4.29
CA LEU A 124 -5.23 26.92 3.20
C LEU A 124 -6.60 27.36 3.75
N PRO A 125 -7.20 28.43 3.18
CA PRO A 125 -8.56 28.81 3.55
C PRO A 125 -9.54 27.68 3.21
N ALA A 126 -10.46 27.38 4.13
CA ALA A 126 -11.40 26.27 3.99
C ALA A 126 -12.20 26.31 2.66
N HIS A 127 -12.48 27.52 2.17
CA HIS A 127 -13.24 27.80 0.95
C HIS A 127 -12.66 29.04 0.25
N GLY A 128 -11.42 28.97 -0.20
CA GLY A 128 -10.87 29.96 -1.13
C GLY A 128 -10.95 29.44 -2.57
N ASP A 129 -11.22 30.32 -3.54
CA ASP A 129 -11.07 29.99 -4.95
C ASP A 129 -9.58 29.75 -5.24
N ILE A 130 -9.17 28.48 -5.21
CA ILE A 130 -7.83 28.09 -5.62
C ILE A 130 -7.75 28.29 -7.14
N THR A 131 -7.22 29.45 -7.56
CA THR A 131 -7.12 29.82 -8.98
C THR A 131 -5.93 29.19 -9.68
N HIS A 132 -4.87 28.85 -8.92
CA HIS A 132 -3.66 28.28 -9.47
C HIS A 132 -2.98 27.32 -8.49
N VAL A 133 -2.64 26.13 -8.98
CA VAL A 133 -1.79 25.16 -8.29
C VAL A 133 -0.68 24.75 -9.22
N ARG A 134 0.57 24.82 -8.76
CA ARG A 134 1.74 24.33 -9.50
C ARG A 134 2.45 23.29 -8.66
N ILE A 135 2.49 22.06 -9.17
CA ILE A 135 3.17 20.94 -8.52
C ILE A 135 4.39 20.59 -9.36
N PHE A 136 5.54 20.53 -8.70
CA PHE A 136 6.76 19.98 -9.27
C PHE A 136 7.15 18.75 -8.47
N ASP A 137 7.05 17.57 -9.10
CA ASP A 137 7.62 16.37 -8.51
C ASP A 137 9.06 16.22 -9.00
N LEU A 138 10.00 16.57 -8.11
CA LEU A 138 11.42 16.37 -8.35
C LEU A 138 11.79 14.98 -7.84
N ILE A 139 11.76 13.99 -8.74
CA ILE A 139 12.33 12.67 -8.48
C ILE A 139 13.84 12.81 -8.56
N SER A 140 14.45 13.29 -7.47
CA SER A 140 15.88 13.19 -7.27
C SER A 140 16.19 11.71 -7.05
N GLU A 141 16.67 11.00 -8.07
CA GLU A 141 17.47 9.79 -7.83
C GLU A 141 18.66 10.21 -6.96
N GLY A 142 18.58 9.93 -5.66
CA GLY A 142 19.38 10.59 -4.64
C GLY A 142 20.88 10.28 -4.72
N ARG A 143 21.63 10.93 -5.61
CA ARG A 143 23.10 11.05 -5.49
C ARG A 143 23.50 12.14 -4.48
N HIS A 144 22.64 13.13 -4.25
CA HIS A 144 22.95 14.25 -3.36
C HIS A 144 22.86 13.90 -1.86
N PHE A 145 21.96 12.97 -1.47
CA PHE A 145 21.80 12.54 -0.08
C PHE A 145 22.76 11.39 0.32
N LEU A 146 23.15 10.51 -0.61
CA LEU A 146 24.09 9.42 -0.32
C LEU A 146 25.51 9.92 0.04
N LYS A 147 25.95 11.05 -0.53
CA LYS A 147 27.30 11.61 -0.26
C LYS A 147 27.50 12.16 1.16
N LYS A 148 26.43 12.47 1.91
CA LYS A 148 26.56 13.08 3.26
C LYS A 148 26.60 12.08 4.42
N SER A 149 26.47 10.77 4.16
CA SER A 149 26.56 9.72 5.20
C SER A 149 27.86 8.92 5.19
N GLN A 150 28.83 9.31 4.34
CA GLN A 150 30.15 8.66 4.26
C GLN A 150 31.28 9.47 4.93
N ASN A 151 30.97 10.46 5.77
CA ASN A 151 31.92 11.12 6.66
C ASN A 151 31.44 11.07 8.10
#